data_AF-A0A657PHQ5-F1
#
_entry.id   AF-A0A657PHQ5-F1
#
_cell.length_a   1.000
_cell.length_b   1.000
_cell.length_c   1.000
_cell.angle_alpha   90.00
_cell.angle_beta   90.00
_cell.angle_gamma   90.00
#
_symmetry.space_group_name_H-M   'P 1'
#
loop_
_entity.id
_entity.type
_entity.pdbx_description
1 polymer ?
#
loop_
_entity_poly.entity_id
_entity_poly.type
_entity_poly.pdbx_seq_one_letter_code
_entity_poly.pdbx_strand_id
1 'polypeptide(L)'
;LGPGPSEQQAGASGRHLAKGLNQWWRERLHREFKVASALEIEFETHFIRFVMPTIRGAQTGSKKRYAGYIRNRSGALELKFKGLESVRSDWTPLARDFQRELYRLVFFDLPYRDYIRQTVEQLKRGELDPQLVYRKRLLRPLEEYQRNIPPHVQAARKLGRQARWISYLITSNGPEPLQARHSPIDYQHYIDRQLAPVADAILHFVDDRFERIAADQMGLFDDL
;
A
#
# COMPACT_ATOMS: atom_id res chain seq x y z
N LEU A 1 2.64 8.51 -18.73
CA LEU A 1 3.37 7.27 -19.16
C LEU A 1 2.93 6.87 -20.59
N GLY A 2 3.83 6.71 -21.57
CA GLY A 2 3.48 6.50 -23.00
C GLY A 2 2.63 5.25 -23.32
N PRO A 3 2.05 5.13 -24.53
CA PRO A 3 1.20 4.01 -24.93
C PRO A 3 2.08 2.81 -25.26
N GLY A 4 2.42 2.01 -24.25
CA GLY A 4 3.20 0.79 -24.44
C GLY A 4 2.56 -0.20 -25.42
N PRO A 5 3.22 -1.33 -25.71
CA PRO A 5 2.66 -2.38 -26.56
C PRO A 5 1.30 -2.86 -26.04
N SER A 6 0.46 -3.36 -26.92
CA SER A 6 -0.80 -3.97 -26.51
C SER A 6 -0.54 -5.15 -25.57
N GLU A 7 -1.52 -5.49 -24.72
CA GLU A 7 -1.36 -6.61 -23.77
C GLU A 7 -1.05 -7.94 -24.49
N GLN A 8 -1.63 -8.14 -25.69
CA GLN A 8 -1.34 -9.31 -26.53
C GLN A 8 0.11 -9.29 -27.02
N GLN A 9 0.61 -8.15 -27.50
CA GLN A 9 1.99 -7.99 -27.96
C GLN A 9 2.99 -8.16 -26.82
N ALA A 10 2.72 -7.58 -25.65
CA ALA A 10 3.56 -7.72 -24.47
C ALA A 10 3.64 -9.18 -24.00
N GLY A 11 2.50 -9.88 -23.94
CA GLY A 11 2.45 -11.29 -23.60
C GLY A 11 3.16 -12.19 -24.62
N ALA A 12 3.02 -11.91 -25.92
CA ALA A 12 3.73 -12.63 -26.97
C ALA A 12 5.24 -12.43 -26.87
N SER A 13 5.69 -11.19 -26.65
CA SER A 13 7.10 -10.84 -26.48
C SER A 13 7.70 -11.52 -25.26
N GLY A 14 7.00 -11.51 -24.12
CA GLY A 14 7.45 -12.18 -22.90
C GLY A 14 7.63 -13.68 -23.08
N ARG A 15 6.65 -14.36 -23.69
CA ARG A 15 6.76 -15.80 -24.01
C ARG A 15 7.88 -16.09 -25.01
N HIS A 16 8.08 -15.23 -26.00
CA HIS A 16 9.17 -15.36 -26.96
C HIS A 16 10.54 -15.27 -26.28
N LEU A 17 10.73 -14.29 -25.39
CA LEU A 17 11.97 -14.13 -24.60
C LEU A 17 12.23 -15.35 -23.71
N ALA A 18 11.22 -15.81 -22.96
CA ALA A 18 11.34 -16.99 -22.12
C ALA A 18 11.78 -18.23 -22.92
N LYS A 19 11.12 -18.47 -24.08
CA LYS A 19 11.48 -19.57 -24.99
C LYS A 19 12.92 -19.44 -25.49
N GLY A 20 13.32 -18.25 -25.93
CA GLY A 20 14.68 -18.00 -26.44
C GLY A 20 15.76 -18.23 -25.38
N LEU A 21 15.53 -17.76 -24.15
CA LEU A 21 16.47 -17.96 -23.04
C LEU A 21 16.57 -19.44 -22.63
N ASN A 22 15.45 -20.16 -22.60
CA ASN A 22 15.44 -21.59 -22.29
C ASN A 22 16.17 -22.41 -23.37
N GLN A 23 16.00 -22.04 -24.64
CA GLN A 23 16.76 -22.65 -25.73
C GLN A 23 18.26 -22.36 -25.58
N TRP A 24 18.63 -21.11 -25.34
CA TRP A 24 20.02 -20.70 -25.17
C TRP A 24 20.70 -21.43 -24.01
N TRP A 25 20.04 -21.56 -22.86
CA TRP A 25 20.58 -22.31 -21.72
C TRP A 25 20.76 -23.80 -22.03
N ARG A 26 19.79 -24.41 -22.72
CA ARG A 26 19.89 -25.81 -23.15
C ARG A 26 21.11 -26.05 -24.04
N GLU A 27 21.28 -25.21 -25.05
CA GLU A 27 22.40 -25.32 -26.00
C GLU A 27 23.74 -25.07 -25.32
N ARG A 28 23.81 -24.02 -24.49
CA ARG A 28 25.04 -23.64 -23.78
C ARG A 28 25.50 -24.73 -22.81
N LEU A 29 24.61 -25.20 -21.95
CA LEU A 29 24.96 -26.21 -20.94
C LEU A 29 25.35 -27.55 -21.57
N HIS A 30 24.69 -27.92 -22.66
CA HIS A 30 25.06 -29.12 -23.40
C HIS A 30 26.43 -28.97 -24.09
N ARG A 31 26.70 -27.82 -24.73
CA ARG A 31 27.96 -27.59 -25.44
C ARG A 31 29.17 -27.53 -24.50
N GLU A 32 29.07 -26.72 -23.45
CA GLU A 32 30.20 -26.38 -22.57
C GLU A 32 30.43 -27.42 -21.47
N PHE A 33 29.36 -28.05 -20.97
CA PHE A 33 29.43 -28.92 -19.79
C PHE A 33 28.90 -30.33 -20.02
N LYS A 34 28.31 -30.63 -21.18
CA LYS A 34 27.67 -31.93 -21.50
C LYS A 34 26.53 -32.29 -20.54
N VAL A 35 25.86 -31.30 -19.97
CA VAL A 35 24.74 -31.48 -19.03
C VAL A 35 23.42 -31.10 -19.71
N ALA A 36 22.35 -31.84 -19.42
CA ALA A 36 21.00 -31.49 -19.81
C ALA A 36 20.49 -30.32 -18.93
N SER A 37 19.99 -29.26 -19.56
CA SER A 37 19.43 -28.13 -18.81
C SER A 37 18.12 -28.51 -18.12
N ALA A 38 18.05 -28.29 -16.81
CA ALA A 38 16.82 -28.26 -16.03
C ALA A 38 16.36 -26.83 -15.71
N LEU A 39 17.05 -25.81 -16.26
CA LEU A 39 16.66 -24.41 -16.09
C LEU A 39 15.42 -24.11 -16.92
N GLU A 40 14.44 -23.45 -16.30
CA GLU A 40 13.20 -23.01 -16.92
C GLU A 40 12.89 -21.57 -16.49
N ILE A 41 12.94 -20.66 -17.44
CA ILE A 41 12.50 -19.27 -17.31
C ILE A 41 11.05 -19.21 -17.78
N GLU A 42 10.20 -18.66 -16.93
CA GLU A 42 8.78 -18.47 -17.21
C GLU A 42 8.44 -17.00 -17.41
N PHE A 43 7.49 -16.74 -18.30
CA PHE A 43 6.84 -15.44 -18.37
C PHE A 43 5.65 -15.42 -17.41
N GLU A 44 5.83 -14.77 -16.26
CA GLU A 44 4.79 -14.78 -15.20
C GLU A 44 3.74 -13.68 -15.36
N THR A 45 4.14 -12.42 -15.57
CA THR A 45 3.22 -11.28 -15.41
C THR A 45 3.59 -10.10 -16.32
N HIS A 46 2.58 -9.54 -16.96
CA HIS A 46 2.65 -8.24 -17.62
C HIS A 46 2.04 -7.15 -16.72
N PHE A 47 2.86 -6.18 -16.32
CA PHE A 47 2.39 -4.98 -15.65
C PHE A 47 2.06 -3.90 -16.68
N ILE A 48 0.78 -3.53 -16.76
CA ILE A 48 0.27 -2.48 -17.66
C ILE A 48 0.82 -1.11 -17.24
N ARG A 49 0.88 -0.89 -15.94
CA ARG A 49 1.53 0.25 -15.29
C ARG A 49 2.37 -0.29 -14.16
N PHE A 50 3.55 0.27 -13.96
CA PHE A 50 4.53 -0.24 -13.01
C PHE A 50 5.32 0.91 -12.41
N VAL A 51 5.59 0.81 -11.11
CA VAL A 51 6.49 1.70 -10.41
C VAL A 51 7.37 0.92 -9.45
N MET A 52 8.65 1.32 -9.40
CA MET A 52 9.63 0.81 -8.45
C MET A 52 10.21 2.00 -7.69
N PRO A 53 9.95 2.15 -6.38
CA PRO A 53 10.53 3.22 -5.57
C PRO A 53 12.04 3.14 -5.51
N THR A 54 12.64 4.31 -5.42
CA THR A 54 14.03 4.48 -4.98
C THR A 54 14.09 4.41 -3.46
N ILE A 55 15.26 4.09 -2.92
CA ILE A 55 15.49 4.18 -1.48
C ILE A 55 15.45 5.66 -1.11
N ARG A 56 14.71 6.05 -0.05
CA ARG A 56 14.66 7.44 0.42
C ARG A 56 16.10 7.97 0.60
N GLY A 57 16.47 9.02 -0.13
CA GLY A 57 17.78 9.66 -0.06
C GLY A 57 18.89 9.02 -0.91
N ALA A 58 18.60 8.02 -1.75
CA ALA A 58 19.59 7.43 -2.65
C ALA A 58 19.03 7.22 -4.07
N GLN A 59 19.87 7.41 -5.09
CA GLN A 59 19.50 7.08 -6.48
C GLN A 59 19.40 5.56 -6.74
N THR A 60 19.84 4.74 -5.79
CA THR A 60 19.74 3.28 -5.89
C THR A 60 18.28 2.83 -5.72
N GLY A 61 17.78 2.06 -6.70
CA GLY A 61 16.45 1.47 -6.65
C GLY A 61 16.23 0.61 -5.41
N SER A 62 15.05 0.73 -4.80
CA SER A 62 14.68 -0.10 -3.64
C SER A 62 14.54 -1.55 -4.09
N LYS A 63 15.41 -2.43 -3.58
CA LYS A 63 15.29 -3.87 -3.84
C LYS A 63 13.96 -4.38 -3.27
N LYS A 64 13.23 -5.17 -4.09
CA LYS A 64 12.01 -5.90 -3.73
C LYS A 64 10.78 -5.04 -3.38
N ARG A 65 10.75 -3.75 -3.69
CA ARG A 65 9.56 -2.90 -3.48
C ARG A 65 9.01 -2.45 -4.82
N TYR A 66 7.79 -2.82 -5.17
CA TYR A 66 7.12 -2.35 -6.39
C TYR A 66 5.60 -2.43 -6.28
N ALA A 67 4.94 -1.62 -7.10
CA ALA A 67 3.51 -1.70 -7.35
C ALA A 67 3.24 -1.62 -8.85
N GLY A 68 2.12 -2.17 -9.27
CA GLY A 68 1.66 -2.01 -10.64
C GLY A 68 0.32 -2.65 -10.88
N TYR A 69 -0.34 -2.20 -11.94
CA TYR A 69 -1.60 -2.79 -12.39
C TYR A 69 -1.33 -3.92 -13.38
N ILE A 70 -2.03 -5.03 -13.17
CA ILE A 70 -2.08 -6.16 -14.09
C ILE A 70 -3.52 -6.34 -14.56
N ARG A 71 -3.70 -7.09 -15.65
CA ARG A 71 -5.00 -7.68 -15.96
C ARG A 71 -5.07 -9.07 -15.33
N ASN A 72 -6.06 -9.28 -14.46
CA ASN A 72 -6.25 -10.58 -13.84
C ASN A 72 -6.91 -11.57 -14.82
N ARG A 73 -7.14 -12.81 -14.36
CA ARG A 73 -7.75 -13.87 -15.18
C ARG A 73 -9.17 -13.55 -15.65
N SER A 74 -9.90 -12.69 -14.95
CA SER A 74 -11.26 -12.27 -15.34
C SER A 74 -11.26 -11.04 -16.26
N GLY A 75 -10.09 -10.55 -16.68
CA GLY A 75 -9.98 -9.36 -17.52
C GLY A 75 -10.06 -8.03 -16.76
N ALA A 76 -10.19 -8.06 -15.43
CA ALA A 76 -10.28 -6.85 -14.60
C ALA A 76 -8.89 -6.32 -14.24
N LEU A 77 -8.79 -5.00 -14.06
CA LEU A 77 -7.58 -4.37 -13.55
C LEU A 77 -7.39 -4.73 -12.07
N GLU A 78 -6.21 -5.25 -11.74
CA GLU A 78 -5.82 -5.61 -10.39
C GLU A 78 -4.53 -4.90 -10.00
N LEU A 79 -4.55 -4.19 -8.87
CA LEU A 79 -3.36 -3.58 -8.31
C LEU A 79 -2.55 -4.64 -7.56
N LYS A 80 -1.31 -4.86 -8.01
CA LYS A 80 -0.34 -5.77 -7.40
C LYS A 80 0.76 -4.98 -6.70
N PHE A 81 1.28 -5.61 -5.67
CA PHE A 81 2.07 -4.99 -4.63
C PHE A 81 3.09 -6.02 -4.14
N LYS A 82 4.37 -5.67 -4.09
CA LYS A 82 5.42 -6.50 -3.49
C LYS A 82 6.40 -5.64 -2.72
N GLY A 83 6.63 -5.97 -1.44
CA GLY A 83 7.68 -5.46 -0.56
C GLY A 83 7.74 -3.94 -0.34
N LEU A 84 7.03 -3.13 -1.12
CA LEU A 84 6.30 -2.00 -0.55
C LEU A 84 5.59 -2.57 0.67
N GLU A 85 5.41 -1.77 1.69
CA GLU A 85 4.70 -2.15 2.91
C GLU A 85 3.22 -2.52 2.66
N SER A 86 2.83 -2.71 1.40
CA SER A 86 1.60 -3.20 0.81
C SER A 86 1.28 -4.64 1.19
N VAL A 87 1.03 -4.85 2.47
CA VAL A 87 -0.29 -4.93 3.09
C VAL A 87 0.03 -4.83 4.57
N ARG A 88 0.28 -3.61 5.04
CA ARG A 88 0.65 -3.38 6.42
C ARG A 88 -0.50 -3.90 7.26
N SER A 89 -0.22 -4.86 8.13
CA SER A 89 -1.25 -5.48 8.98
C SER A 89 -1.91 -4.47 9.92
N ASP A 90 -1.25 -3.33 10.11
CA ASP A 90 -1.69 -2.17 10.84
C ASP A 90 -2.30 -1.08 9.93
N TRP A 91 -2.76 -1.41 8.73
CA TRP A 91 -3.56 -0.48 7.93
C TRP A 91 -5.05 -0.67 8.19
N THR A 92 -5.73 0.45 8.37
CA THR A 92 -7.17 0.50 8.46
C THR A 92 -7.80 0.31 7.06
N PRO A 93 -9.10 0.00 6.98
CA PRO A 93 -9.83 0.08 5.71
C PRO A 93 -9.62 1.39 4.97
N LEU A 94 -9.61 2.53 5.69
CA LEU A 94 -9.33 3.86 5.12
C LEU A 94 -8.02 3.87 4.33
N ALA A 95 -6.90 3.44 4.95
CA ALA A 95 -5.60 3.46 4.27
C ALA A 95 -5.58 2.56 3.03
N ARG A 96 -6.24 1.40 3.10
CA ARG A 96 -6.27 0.42 2.00
C ARG A 96 -7.07 0.92 0.81
N ASP A 97 -8.24 1.51 1.08
CA ASP A 97 -9.11 2.04 0.04
C ASP A 97 -8.51 3.31 -0.57
N PHE A 98 -7.97 4.20 0.26
CA PHE A 98 -7.23 5.37 -0.16
C PHE A 98 -6.01 5.00 -1.03
N GLN A 99 -5.22 4.00 -0.64
CA GLN A 99 -4.10 3.52 -1.43
C GLN A 99 -4.56 3.02 -2.80
N ARG A 100 -5.56 2.16 -2.84
CA ARG A 100 -6.04 1.54 -4.09
C ARG A 100 -6.50 2.61 -5.07
N GLU A 101 -7.28 3.58 -4.61
CA GLU A 101 -7.82 4.61 -5.48
C GLU A 101 -6.77 5.64 -5.88
N LEU A 102 -5.92 6.09 -4.95
CA LEU A 102 -4.85 7.03 -5.28
C LEU A 102 -3.87 6.44 -6.29
N TYR A 103 -3.49 5.17 -6.13
CA TYR A 103 -2.61 4.49 -7.09
C TYR A 103 -3.30 4.35 -8.46
N ARG A 104 -4.62 4.10 -8.50
CA ARG A 104 -5.38 4.10 -9.75
C ARG A 104 -5.28 5.46 -10.44
N LEU A 105 -5.59 6.53 -9.71
CA LEU A 105 -5.59 7.88 -10.27
C LEU A 105 -4.22 8.25 -10.83
N VAL A 106 -3.15 8.04 -10.05
CA VAL A 106 -1.79 8.35 -10.48
C VAL A 106 -1.34 7.48 -11.66
N PHE A 107 -1.56 6.15 -11.62
CA PHE A 107 -1.10 5.27 -12.70
C PHE A 107 -1.80 5.50 -14.05
N PHE A 108 -3.03 6.01 -14.02
CA PHE A 108 -3.80 6.32 -15.22
C PHE A 108 -3.78 7.80 -15.59
N ASP A 109 -2.84 8.57 -15.03
CA ASP A 109 -2.64 9.99 -15.34
C ASP A 109 -3.95 10.82 -15.10
N LEU A 110 -4.75 10.44 -14.10
CA LEU A 110 -6.02 11.10 -13.73
C LEU A 110 -5.81 12.13 -12.60
N PRO A 111 -6.69 13.16 -12.49
CA PRO A 111 -6.64 14.11 -11.38
C PRO A 111 -6.79 13.40 -10.02
N TYR A 112 -5.82 13.60 -9.12
CA TYR A 112 -5.79 12.98 -7.79
C TYR A 112 -5.83 13.97 -6.63
N ARG A 113 -5.50 15.25 -6.86
CA ARG A 113 -5.37 16.25 -5.77
C ARG A 113 -6.68 16.47 -5.03
N ASP A 114 -7.79 16.60 -5.77
CA ASP A 114 -9.11 16.81 -5.17
C ASP A 114 -9.59 15.57 -4.41
N TYR A 115 -9.28 14.37 -4.89
CA TYR A 115 -9.55 13.14 -4.17
C TYR A 115 -8.85 13.11 -2.80
N ILE A 116 -7.59 13.53 -2.74
CA ILE A 116 -6.84 13.63 -1.48
C ILE A 116 -7.48 14.64 -0.53
N ARG A 117 -7.76 15.86 -1.01
CA ARG A 117 -8.37 16.92 -0.20
C ARG A 117 -9.73 16.49 0.36
N GLN A 118 -10.61 16.01 -0.51
CA GLN A 118 -11.94 15.54 -0.13
C GLN A 118 -11.86 14.41 0.90
N THR A 119 -10.93 13.46 0.74
CA THR A 119 -10.75 12.38 1.73
C THR A 119 -10.35 12.93 3.10
N VAL A 120 -9.45 13.92 3.14
CA VAL A 120 -9.03 14.58 4.39
C VAL A 120 -10.19 15.34 5.03
N GLU A 121 -11.01 16.05 4.25
CA GLU A 121 -12.18 16.77 4.75
C GLU A 121 -13.26 15.83 5.28
N GLN A 122 -13.58 14.76 4.54
CA GLN A 122 -14.52 13.72 4.97
C GLN A 122 -14.06 13.06 6.27
N LEU A 123 -12.76 12.79 6.39
CA LEU A 123 -12.17 12.28 7.63
C LEU A 123 -12.36 13.26 8.80
N LYS A 124 -12.01 14.54 8.62
CA LYS A 124 -12.16 15.56 9.67
C LYS A 124 -13.62 15.79 10.08
N ARG A 125 -14.57 15.56 9.18
CA ARG A 125 -16.02 15.61 9.44
C ARG A 125 -16.58 14.34 10.08
N GLY A 126 -15.77 13.31 10.30
CA GLY A 126 -16.20 12.02 10.88
C GLY A 126 -17.00 11.13 9.92
N GLU A 127 -17.02 11.46 8.63
CA GLU A 127 -17.79 10.72 7.62
C GLU A 127 -17.15 9.35 7.29
N LEU A 128 -15.89 9.16 7.69
CA LEU A 128 -15.11 7.95 7.42
C LEU A 128 -14.86 7.10 8.69
N ASP A 129 -15.50 7.40 9.81
CA ASP A 129 -15.32 6.72 11.10
C ASP A 129 -15.34 5.18 11.05
N PRO A 130 -16.27 4.53 10.32
CA PRO A 130 -16.29 3.07 10.20
C PRO A 130 -15.02 2.48 9.58
N GLN A 131 -14.29 3.28 8.79
CA GLN A 131 -13.09 2.86 8.07
C GLN A 131 -11.81 3.03 8.91
N LEU A 132 -11.90 3.56 10.13
CA LEU A 132 -10.76 3.86 10.99
C LEU A 132 -10.35 2.71 11.91
N VAL A 133 -11.13 1.62 11.93
CA VAL A 133 -10.94 0.53 12.88
C VAL A 133 -9.65 -0.24 12.60
N TYR A 134 -8.75 -0.26 13.58
CA TYR A 134 -7.66 -1.21 13.63
C TYR A 134 -8.14 -2.54 14.18
N ARG A 135 -7.64 -3.66 13.64
CA ARG A 135 -7.91 -5.00 14.16
C ARG A 135 -6.62 -5.80 14.31
N LYS A 136 -6.36 -6.32 15.50
CA LYS A 136 -5.12 -7.08 15.77
C LYS A 136 -5.36 -8.26 16.69
N ARG A 137 -4.58 -9.33 16.47
CA ARG A 137 -4.58 -10.52 17.32
C ARG A 137 -3.66 -10.29 18.52
N LEU A 138 -4.11 -10.68 19.70
CA LEU A 138 -3.24 -10.77 20.88
C LEU A 138 -2.52 -12.12 20.83
N LEU A 139 -1.19 -12.07 20.77
CA LEU A 139 -0.34 -13.26 20.62
C LEU A 139 0.07 -13.88 21.95
N ARG A 140 -0.02 -13.11 23.03
CA ARG A 140 0.39 -13.44 24.39
C ARG A 140 -0.66 -12.89 25.37
N PRO A 141 -0.77 -13.45 26.59
CA PRO A 141 -1.50 -12.87 27.71
C PRO A 141 -1.14 -11.39 27.96
N LEU A 142 -2.08 -10.60 28.50
CA LEU A 142 -1.92 -9.15 28.66
C LEU A 142 -0.85 -8.78 29.70
N GLU A 143 -0.63 -9.68 30.66
CA GLU A 143 0.28 -9.57 31.79
C GLU A 143 1.74 -9.68 31.34
N GLU A 144 2.00 -10.39 30.23
CA GLU A 144 3.35 -10.56 29.67
C GLU A 144 3.88 -9.30 28.99
N TYR A 145 3.03 -8.31 28.69
CA TYR A 145 3.45 -7.05 28.07
C TYR A 145 3.90 -6.04 29.12
N GLN A 146 5.14 -6.13 29.57
CA GLN A 146 5.65 -5.29 30.66
C GLN A 146 6.24 -3.95 30.20
N ARG A 147 6.81 -3.86 28.99
CA ARG A 147 7.46 -2.66 28.44
C ARG A 147 7.02 -2.39 27.00
N ASN A 148 7.03 -1.12 26.58
CA ASN A 148 6.65 -0.68 25.23
C ASN A 148 5.31 -1.26 24.77
N ILE A 149 4.28 -1.09 25.60
CA ILE A 149 2.97 -1.71 25.43
C ILE A 149 2.36 -1.25 24.10
N PRO A 150 2.17 -2.16 23.12
CA PRO A 150 1.65 -1.77 21.81
C PRO A 150 0.20 -1.24 21.87
N PRO A 151 -0.24 -0.43 20.89
CA PRO A 151 -1.57 0.18 20.90
C PRO A 151 -2.74 -0.79 21.12
N HIS A 152 -2.74 -1.90 20.38
CA HIS A 152 -3.75 -2.96 20.53
C HIS A 152 -3.78 -3.59 21.93
N VAL A 153 -2.64 -3.68 22.62
CA VAL A 153 -2.58 -4.19 24.00
C VAL A 153 -3.11 -3.16 24.99
N GLN A 154 -2.81 -1.86 24.78
CA GLN A 154 -3.39 -0.78 25.60
C GLN A 154 -4.92 -0.76 25.50
N ALA A 155 -5.46 -0.86 24.28
CA ALA A 155 -6.90 -0.95 24.05
C ALA A 155 -7.51 -2.21 24.71
N ALA A 156 -6.83 -3.36 24.63
CA ALA A 156 -7.30 -4.58 25.26
C ALA A 156 -7.31 -4.51 26.79
N ARG A 157 -6.33 -3.81 27.41
CA ARG A 157 -6.34 -3.55 28.85
C ARG A 157 -7.54 -2.69 29.26
N LYS A 158 -7.84 -1.63 28.49
CA LYS A 158 -9.03 -0.79 28.73
C LYS A 158 -10.35 -1.56 28.59
N LEU A 159 -10.40 -2.62 27.78
CA LEU A 159 -11.58 -3.47 27.64
C LEU A 159 -11.88 -4.31 28.90
N GLY A 160 -10.88 -4.56 29.75
CA GLY A 160 -11.07 -5.21 31.06
C GLY A 160 -11.47 -6.70 31.02
N ARG A 161 -11.45 -7.34 29.84
CA ARG A 161 -11.73 -8.78 29.69
C ARG A 161 -10.81 -9.45 28.67
N GLN A 162 -10.64 -10.76 28.80
CA GLN A 162 -9.83 -11.54 27.86
C GLN A 162 -10.46 -11.52 26.45
N ALA A 163 -9.63 -11.25 25.46
CA ALA A 163 -10.00 -11.30 24.05
C ALA A 163 -8.84 -11.88 23.23
N ARG A 164 -9.13 -12.72 22.23
CA ARG A 164 -8.12 -13.21 21.28
C ARG A 164 -7.81 -12.20 20.19
N TRP A 165 -8.80 -11.37 19.86
CA TRP A 165 -8.74 -10.30 18.89
C TRP A 165 -9.27 -9.02 19.51
N ILE A 166 -8.65 -7.90 19.17
CA ILE A 166 -9.09 -6.58 19.59
C ILE A 166 -9.31 -5.70 18.36
N SER A 167 -10.46 -5.05 18.34
CA SER A 167 -10.76 -3.96 17.42
C SER A 167 -10.72 -2.66 18.22
N TYR A 168 -9.96 -1.68 17.74
CA TYR A 168 -9.73 -0.44 18.47
C TYR A 168 -9.57 0.75 17.51
N LEU A 169 -9.74 1.95 18.07
CA LEU A 169 -9.49 3.22 17.43
C LEU A 169 -8.38 3.94 18.19
N ILE A 170 -7.65 4.82 17.50
CA ILE A 170 -6.85 5.85 18.17
C ILE A 170 -7.74 7.06 18.43
N THR A 171 -7.80 7.47 19.69
CA THR A 171 -8.56 8.61 20.19
C THR A 171 -7.59 9.65 20.76
N SER A 172 -8.11 10.80 21.15
CA SER A 172 -7.32 11.84 21.84
C SER A 172 -6.65 11.35 23.12
N ASN A 173 -7.17 10.29 23.76
CA ASN A 173 -6.61 9.65 24.96
C ASN A 173 -5.91 8.31 24.62
N GLY A 174 -5.41 8.20 23.39
CA GLY A 174 -4.70 7.04 22.88
C GLY A 174 -5.61 5.91 22.40
N PRO A 175 -5.13 4.66 22.35
CA PRO A 175 -5.88 3.54 21.83
C PRO A 175 -7.09 3.19 22.73
N GLU A 176 -8.28 3.04 22.15
CA GLU A 176 -9.49 2.63 22.86
C GLU A 176 -10.24 1.51 22.11
N PRO A 177 -10.73 0.48 22.82
CA PRO A 177 -11.50 -0.59 22.22
C PRO A 177 -12.84 -0.05 21.70
N LEU A 178 -13.32 -0.59 20.57
CA LEU A 178 -14.58 -0.13 19.96
C LEU A 178 -15.77 -0.19 20.94
N GLN A 179 -15.81 -1.20 21.80
CA GLN A 179 -16.94 -1.45 22.71
C GLN A 179 -16.93 -0.55 23.95
N ALA A 180 -15.81 0.10 24.27
CA ALA A 180 -15.66 0.95 25.44
C ALA A 180 -14.86 2.22 25.08
N ARG A 181 -15.21 2.82 23.94
CA ARG A 181 -14.68 4.12 23.52
C ARG A 181 -15.43 5.22 24.28
N HIS A 182 -14.69 6.16 24.84
CA HIS A 182 -15.23 7.31 25.55
C HIS A 182 -14.65 8.64 25.05
N SER A 183 -13.49 8.60 24.39
CA SER A 183 -12.80 9.81 23.92
C SER A 183 -13.07 10.07 22.44
N PRO A 184 -13.02 11.34 21.97
CA PRO A 184 -13.15 11.67 20.56
C PRO A 184 -12.02 11.04 19.74
N ILE A 185 -12.30 10.70 18.48
CA ILE A 185 -11.32 10.11 17.57
C ILE A 185 -10.24 11.15 17.27
N ASP A 186 -8.97 10.72 17.30
CA ASP A 186 -7.85 11.57 16.87
C ASP A 186 -7.72 11.47 15.36
N TYR A 187 -8.42 12.33 14.61
CA TYR A 187 -8.36 12.34 13.15
C TYR A 187 -6.96 12.68 12.62
N GLN A 188 -6.20 13.50 13.34
CA GLN A 188 -4.86 13.88 12.92
C GLN A 188 -3.93 12.66 12.88
N HIS A 189 -4.05 11.75 13.86
CA HIS A 189 -3.35 10.47 13.81
C HIS A 189 -3.61 9.70 12.50
N TYR A 190 -4.85 9.65 12.00
CA TYR A 190 -5.14 8.94 10.75
C TYR A 190 -4.62 9.68 9.52
N ILE A 191 -4.63 11.02 9.52
CA ILE A 191 -3.99 11.81 8.46
C ILE A 191 -2.49 11.46 8.41
N ASP A 192 -1.80 11.55 9.54
CA ASP A 192 -0.34 11.42 9.60
C ASP A 192 0.15 9.97 9.47
N ARG A 193 -0.61 9.01 9.99
CA ARG A 193 -0.19 7.60 10.10
C ARG A 193 -0.86 6.68 9.10
N GLN A 194 -1.92 7.12 8.41
CA GLN A 194 -2.63 6.32 7.42
C GLN A 194 -2.63 6.98 6.04
N LEU A 195 -3.06 8.24 5.90
CA LEU A 195 -3.17 8.90 4.58
C LEU A 195 -1.83 9.39 4.04
N ALA A 196 -1.09 10.21 4.79
CA ALA A 196 0.15 10.82 4.34
C ALA A 196 1.21 9.78 3.88
N PRO A 197 1.50 8.70 4.65
CA PRO A 197 2.48 7.72 4.23
C PRO A 197 2.08 6.96 2.95
N VAL A 198 0.77 6.75 2.74
CA VAL A 198 0.24 6.12 1.52
C VAL A 198 0.46 7.04 0.32
N ALA A 199 0.12 8.32 0.47
CA ALA A 199 0.23 9.30 -0.59
C ALA A 199 1.69 9.56 -0.97
N ASP A 200 2.55 9.83 0.02
CA ASP A 200 3.97 10.11 -0.23
C ASP A 200 4.73 8.90 -0.79
N ALA A 201 4.19 7.68 -0.69
CA ALA A 201 4.77 6.51 -1.33
C ALA A 201 4.58 6.47 -2.86
N ILE A 202 3.69 7.31 -3.41
CA ILE A 202 3.41 7.36 -4.86
C ILE A 202 3.55 8.78 -5.45
N LEU A 203 3.24 9.83 -4.68
CA LEU A 203 3.28 11.21 -5.16
C LEU A 203 4.69 11.69 -5.53
N HIS A 204 5.71 11.14 -4.89
CA HIS A 204 7.10 11.50 -5.19
C HIS A 204 7.55 11.13 -6.61
N PHE A 205 6.84 10.24 -7.33
CA PHE A 205 7.13 9.92 -8.73
C PHE A 205 6.53 10.91 -9.72
N VAL A 206 5.60 11.75 -9.26
CA VAL A 206 4.94 12.80 -10.04
C VAL A 206 5.28 14.18 -9.49
N ASP A 207 6.43 14.29 -8.81
CA ASP A 207 6.97 15.53 -8.22
C ASP A 207 5.99 16.27 -7.29
N ASP A 208 5.13 15.53 -6.61
CA ASP A 208 4.13 16.05 -5.68
C ASP A 208 4.34 15.51 -4.25
N ARG A 209 3.70 16.13 -3.27
CA ARG A 209 3.80 15.76 -1.84
C ARG A 209 2.48 15.97 -1.12
N PHE A 210 2.13 15.06 -0.22
CA PHE A 210 0.85 15.10 0.49
C PHE A 210 0.62 16.42 1.24
N GLU A 211 1.64 16.89 1.97
CA GLU A 211 1.57 18.12 2.76
C GLU A 211 1.16 19.33 1.93
N ARG A 212 1.68 19.48 0.70
CA ARG A 212 1.32 20.59 -0.18
C ARG A 212 -0.17 20.55 -0.52
N ILE A 213 -0.65 19.38 -0.95
CA ILE A 213 -2.04 19.19 -1.36
C ILE A 213 -3.01 19.39 -0.20
N ALA A 214 -2.63 18.91 0.99
CA ALA A 214 -3.43 19.00 2.21
C ALA A 214 -3.39 20.39 2.87
N ALA A 215 -2.29 21.14 2.74
CA ALA A 215 -2.13 22.48 3.30
C ALA A 215 -2.73 23.59 2.44
N ASP A 216 -2.84 23.40 1.11
CA ASP A 216 -3.42 24.38 0.17
C ASP A 216 -4.87 24.82 0.54
N GLN A 217 -5.55 24.13 1.45
CA GLN A 217 -6.85 24.55 1.96
C GLN A 217 -6.81 25.47 3.18
N MET A 218 -5.71 25.54 3.93
CA MET A 218 -5.60 26.53 5.01
C MET A 218 -5.51 27.96 4.48
N GLY A 219 -5.01 28.15 3.25
CA GLY A 219 -4.93 29.46 2.60
C GLY A 219 -6.18 29.88 1.82
N LEU A 220 -7.23 29.03 1.72
CA LEU A 220 -8.42 29.34 0.92
C LEU A 220 -9.59 29.92 1.74
N PHE A 221 -9.45 30.03 3.06
CA PHE A 221 -10.47 30.57 3.98
C PHE A 221 -10.01 31.82 4.75
N ASP A 222 -8.80 32.32 4.50
CA ASP A 222 -8.31 33.59 5.08
C ASP A 222 -8.68 34.83 4.24
N ASP A 223 -9.34 34.65 3.09
CA ASP A 223 -9.82 35.72 2.19
C ASP A 223 -11.37 35.80 2.13
N LEU A 224 -12.05 35.71 3.28
CA LEU A 224 -13.48 36.05 3.45
C LEU A 224 -13.74 36.89 4.70
#